data_AF-A0A381R1V0-F1
#
_entry.id   AF-A0A381R1V0-F1
#
_cell.length_a   1.000
_cell.length_b   1.000
_cell.length_c   1.000
_cell.angle_alpha   90.00
_cell.angle_beta   90.00
_cell.angle_gamma   90.00
#
_symmetry.space_group_name_H-M   'P 1'
#
loop_
_entity.id
_entity.type
_entity.pdbx_description
1 polymer ?
#
loop_
_entity_poly.entity_id
_entity_poly.type
_entity_poly.pdbx_seq_one_letter_code
_entity_poly.pdbx_strand_id
1 'polypeptide(L)'
;MVPRAVEPEAIVPIYPVMLWFFNGSVGPPRFIGIHCDNRPETYQMVVLYPDGSEESESFRDQTSLQEAARKLGKDLSNLGWEPCPTATTVTPSES
;
A
#
# COMPACT_ATOMS: atom_id res chain seq x y z
N MET A 1 40.67 -17.74 -2.90
CA MET A 1 39.63 -17.05 -2.11
C MET A 1 39.07 -15.96 -3.02
N VAL A 2 37.90 -16.19 -3.62
CA VAL A 2 37.26 -15.24 -4.54
C VAL A 2 36.29 -14.40 -3.71
N PRO A 3 36.29 -13.06 -3.79
CA PRO A 3 35.26 -12.27 -3.11
C PRO A 3 33.89 -12.62 -3.72
N ARG A 4 32.95 -13.06 -2.88
CA ARG A 4 31.54 -13.21 -3.29
C ARG A 4 31.08 -11.84 -3.78
N ALA A 5 30.72 -11.76 -5.05
CA ALA A 5 29.96 -10.64 -5.57
C ALA A 5 28.72 -10.48 -4.70
N VAL A 6 28.55 -9.30 -4.11
CA VAL A 6 27.28 -8.92 -3.50
C VAL A 6 26.33 -8.79 -4.68
N GLU A 7 25.44 -9.76 -4.83
CA GLU A 7 24.35 -9.67 -5.81
C GLU A 7 23.60 -8.37 -5.51
N PRO A 8 23.33 -7.52 -6.52
CA PRO A 8 22.55 -6.31 -6.29
C PRO A 8 21.22 -6.76 -5.69
N GLU A 9 20.90 -6.27 -4.49
CA GLU A 9 19.57 -6.45 -3.89
C GLU A 9 18.57 -6.13 -4.99
N ALA A 10 17.81 -7.14 -5.41
CA ALA A 10 16.82 -6.98 -6.46
C ALA A 10 15.96 -5.79 -6.04
N ILE A 11 15.99 -4.71 -6.82
CA ILE A 11 15.01 -3.64 -6.69
C ILE A 11 13.71 -4.30 -7.12
N VAL A 12 13.00 -4.89 -6.15
CA VAL A 12 11.71 -5.52 -6.39
C VAL A 12 10.82 -4.41 -6.93
N PRO A 13 10.41 -4.45 -8.22
CA PRO A 13 9.49 -3.45 -8.73
C PRO A 13 8.20 -3.64 -7.95
N ILE A 14 7.93 -2.71 -7.04
CA ILE A 14 6.68 -2.72 -6.30
C ILE A 14 5.63 -2.19 -7.25
N TYR A 15 4.89 -3.13 -7.84
CA TYR A 15 3.64 -2.87 -8.52
C TYR A 15 2.74 -2.03 -7.61
N PRO A 16 1.90 -1.15 -8.16
CA PRO A 16 1.00 -0.35 -7.36
C PRO A 16 0.23 -1.25 -6.40
N VAL A 17 0.38 -0.97 -5.10
CA VAL A 17 -0.26 -1.78 -4.05
C VAL A 17 -1.57 -1.10 -3.70
N MET A 18 -2.66 -1.84 -3.85
CA MET A 18 -3.98 -1.44 -3.41
C MET A 18 -4.34 -2.23 -2.16
N LEU A 19 -4.44 -1.55 -1.03
CA LEU A 19 -4.92 -2.10 0.24
C LEU A 19 -6.36 -1.65 0.46
N TRP A 20 -7.24 -2.58 0.81
CA TRP A 20 -8.61 -2.27 1.17
C TRP A 20 -8.84 -2.53 2.65
N PHE A 21 -9.56 -1.64 3.30
CA PHE A 21 -10.04 -1.78 4.67
C PHE A 21 -11.55 -1.70 4.68
N PHE A 22 -12.22 -2.53 5.47
CA PHE A 22 -13.67 -2.49 5.61
C PHE A 22 -14.09 -2.17 7.05
N ASN A 23 -15.26 -1.56 7.23
CA ASN A 23 -15.78 -1.33 8.58
C ASN A 23 -16.38 -2.65 9.12
N GLY A 24 -15.82 -3.19 10.20
CA GLY A 24 -16.35 -4.39 10.87
C GLY A 24 -17.66 -4.16 11.65
N SER A 25 -18.38 -3.07 11.37
CA SER A 25 -19.50 -2.58 12.20
C SER A 25 -20.88 -2.91 11.63
N VAL A 26 -21.91 -2.85 12.48
CA VAL A 26 -23.32 -3.11 12.12
C VAL A 26 -23.84 -2.02 11.17
N GLY A 27 -23.81 -2.29 9.87
CA GLY A 27 -24.23 -1.37 8.80
C GLY A 27 -23.86 -1.92 7.42
N PRO A 28 -24.22 -1.23 6.32
CA PRO A 28 -23.73 -1.61 5.01
C PRO A 28 -22.19 -1.53 4.97
N PRO A 29 -21.51 -2.49 4.31
CA PRO A 29 -20.06 -2.51 4.27
C PRO A 29 -19.53 -1.24 3.59
N ARG A 30 -18.62 -0.56 4.28
CA ARG A 30 -17.88 0.61 3.80
C ARG A 30 -16.43 0.24 3.61
N PHE A 31 -15.79 0.87 2.63
CA PHE A 31 -14.41 0.58 2.28
C PHE A 31 -13.55 1.84 2.28
N ILE A 32 -12.33 1.71 2.79
CA ILE A 32 -11.24 2.67 2.59
C ILE A 32 -10.19 1.98 1.72
N GLY A 33 -9.80 2.62 0.62
CA GLY A 33 -8.73 2.15 -0.26
C GLY A 33 -7.46 2.95 -0.04
N ILE A 34 -6.32 2.30 0.11
CA ILE A 34 -5.00 2.92 0.09
C ILE A 34 -4.29 2.44 -1.19
N HIS A 35 -4.01 3.36 -2.09
CA HIS A 35 -3.31 3.11 -3.34
C HIS A 35 -1.91 3.72 -3.28
N CYS A 36 -0.90 2.87 -3.37
CA CYS A 36 0.50 3.29 -3.48
C CYS A 36 0.89 3.26 -4.96
N ASP A 37 1.08 4.43 -5.57
CA ASP A 37 1.47 4.60 -6.97
C ASP A 37 2.97 4.93 -7.07
N ASN A 38 3.63 4.35 -8.08
CA ASN A 38 5.01 4.65 -8.43
C ASN A 38 5.01 5.47 -9.71
N ARG A 39 5.18 6.78 -9.59
CA ARG A 39 5.30 7.68 -10.74
C ARG A 39 6.78 7.90 -11.08
N PRO A 40 7.10 8.21 -12.34
CA PRO A 40 8.50 8.31 -12.80
C PRO A 40 9.41 9.24 -12.00
N GLU A 41 8.85 10.24 -11.31
CA GLU A 41 9.61 11.24 -10.55
C GLU A 41 9.21 11.32 -9.07
N THR A 42 8.13 10.65 -8.65
CA THR A 42 7.58 10.77 -7.30
C THR A 42 6.84 9.50 -6.89
N TYR A 43 6.82 9.21 -5.60
CA TYR A 43 5.93 8.20 -5.03
C TYR A 43 4.66 8.88 -4.55
N GLN A 44 3.49 8.27 -4.72
CA GLN A 44 2.23 8.85 -4.27
C GLN A 44 1.39 7.82 -3.51
N MET A 45 0.87 8.22 -2.36
CA MET A 45 -0.20 7.51 -1.68
C MET A 45 -1.50 8.24 -1.98
N VAL A 46 -2.53 7.50 -2.36
CA VAL A 46 -3.90 8.00 -2.51
C VAL A 46 -4.81 7.22 -1.57
N VAL A 47 -5.61 7.92 -0.78
CA VAL A 47 -6.60 7.36 0.14
C VAL A 47 -7.98 7.67 -0.42
N LEU A 48 -8.75 6.63 -0.73
CA LEU A 48 -10.14 6.72 -1.19
C LEU A 48 -11.07 6.40 -0.02
N TYR A 49 -11.94 7.35 0.33
CA TYR A 49 -12.87 7.23 1.45
C TYR A 49 -14.26 6.72 1.00
N PRO A 50 -15.10 6.21 1.91
CA PRO A 50 -16.41 5.67 1.58
C PRO A 50 -17.41 6.67 0.98
N ASP A 51 -17.17 7.96 1.19
CA ASP A 51 -17.98 9.05 0.64
C ASP A 51 -17.56 9.44 -0.80
N GLY A 52 -16.53 8.76 -1.34
CA GLY A 52 -15.97 9.03 -2.66
C GLY A 52 -14.95 10.17 -2.67
N SER A 53 -14.60 10.73 -1.51
CA SER A 53 -13.50 11.69 -1.42
C SER A 53 -12.15 11.00 -1.52
N GLU A 54 -11.17 11.74 -2.07
CA GLU A 54 -9.80 11.27 -2.23
C GLU A 54 -8.84 12.26 -1.56
N GLU A 55 -7.88 11.71 -0.82
CA GLU A 55 -6.71 12.45 -0.32
C GLU A 55 -5.45 11.86 -0.94
N SER A 56 -4.46 12.70 -1.23
CA SER A 56 -3.20 12.22 -1.77
C SER A 56 -2.00 12.90 -1.14
N GLU A 57 -0.93 12.13 -0.99
CA GLU A 57 0.33 12.55 -0.40
C GLU A 57 1.50 12.07 -1.27
N SER A 58 2.45 12.97 -1.55
CA SER A 58 3.62 12.67 -2.36
C SER A 58 4.86 12.46 -1.50
N PHE A 59 5.65 11.46 -1.86
CA PHE A 59 6.86 11.05 -1.18
C PHE A 59 8.05 11.09 -2.14
N ARG A 60 9.22 11.44 -1.62
CA ARG A 60 10.47 11.52 -2.40
C ARG A 60 11.08 10.15 -2.66
N ASP A 61 10.79 9.20 -1.79
CA ASP A 61 11.34 7.86 -1.83
C ASP A 61 10.29 6.82 -1.45
N GLN A 62 10.54 5.60 -1.90
CA GLN A 62 9.64 4.46 -1.75
C GLN A 62 9.51 4.01 -0.29
N THR A 63 10.57 4.15 0.50
CA THR A 63 10.58 3.74 1.90
C THR A 63 9.60 4.61 2.68
N SER A 64 9.68 5.93 2.52
CA SER A 64 8.78 6.89 3.14
C SER A 64 7.30 6.61 2.80
N LEU A 65 7.01 6.27 1.54
CA LEU A 65 5.66 5.85 1.11
C LEU A 65 5.18 4.61 1.90
N GLN A 66 6.02 3.58 1.99
CA GLN A 66 5.68 2.34 2.70
C GLN A 66 5.47 2.57 4.19
N GLU A 67 6.30 3.40 4.81
CA GLU A 67 6.15 3.75 6.24
C GLU A 67 4.84 4.48 6.49
N ALA A 68 4.48 5.42 5.62
CA ALA A 68 3.23 6.17 5.70
C ALA A 68 2.01 5.24 5.50
N ALA A 69 2.02 4.40 4.47
CA ALA A 69 0.94 3.44 4.21
C ALA A 69 0.79 2.43 5.36
N ARG A 70 1.90 1.93 5.92
CA ARG A 70 1.89 1.03 7.08
C ARG A 70 1.33 1.72 8.33
N LYS A 71 1.73 2.97 8.58
CA LYS A 71 1.22 3.77 9.70
C LYS A 71 -0.28 3.99 9.55
N LEU A 72 -0.73 4.42 8.38
CA LEU A 72 -2.15 4.64 8.10
C LEU A 72 -2.96 3.34 8.27
N GLY A 73 -2.47 2.21 7.74
CA GLY A 73 -3.13 0.92 7.94
C GLY A 73 -3.28 0.55 9.42
N LYS A 74 -2.25 0.80 10.24
CA LYS A 74 -2.32 0.59 11.69
C LYS A 74 -3.32 1.53 12.36
N ASP A 75 -3.34 2.80 11.96
CA ASP A 75 -4.27 3.80 12.51
C ASP A 75 -5.72 3.43 12.17
N LEU A 76 -5.98 2.96 10.94
CA LEU A 76 -7.28 2.41 10.53
C LEU A 76 -7.68 1.18 11.36
N SER A 77 -6.75 0.25 11.59
CA SER A 77 -7.00 -0.90 12.48
C SER A 77 -7.34 -0.49 13.91
N ASN A 78 -6.67 0.52 14.46
CA ASN A 78 -6.99 1.05 15.79
C ASN A 78 -8.37 1.72 15.84
N LEU A 79 -8.85 2.25 14.70
CA LEU A 79 -10.19 2.83 14.54
C LEU A 79 -11.28 1.77 14.29
N GLY A 80 -10.92 0.48 14.28
CA GLY A 80 -11.87 -0.63 14.07
C GLY A 80 -12.12 -0.98 12.61
N TRP A 81 -11.29 -0.50 11.69
CA TRP A 81 -11.29 -0.94 10.30
C TRP A 81 -10.45 -2.20 10.14
N GLU A 82 -10.97 -3.16 9.41
CA GLU A 82 -10.30 -4.44 9.22
C GLU A 82 -9.68 -4.51 7.82
N PRO A 83 -8.44 -4.98 7.66
CA PRO A 83 -7.85 -5.18 6.34
C PRO A 83 -8.63 -6.25 5.59
N CYS A 84 -9.01 -5.98 4.35
CA CYS A 84 -9.65 -6.94 3.46
C CYS A 84 -8.63 -8.03 3.08
N PRO A 85 -8.86 -9.30 3.48
CA PRO A 85 -7.92 -10.39 3.21
C PRO A 85 -7.79 -10.71 1.71
N THR A 86 -8.73 -10.26 0.87
CA THR A 86 -8.73 -10.49 -0.58
C THR A 86 -7.91 -9.48 -1.38
N ALA A 87 -7.38 -8.42 -0.74
CA ALA A 87 -6.47 -7.47 -1.37
C ALA A 87 -5.02 -7.96 -1.30
N THR A 88 -4.81 -9.28 -1.49
CA THR A 88 -3.49 -9.85 -1.62
C THR A 88 -2.92 -9.38 -2.95
N THR A 89 -1.87 -8.59 -2.83
CA THR A 89 -0.77 -8.39 -3.78
C THR A 89 -0.93 -9.26 -5.03
N VAL A 90 -1.13 -8.64 -6.19
CA VAL A 90 -1.00 -9.34 -7.47
C VAL A 90 0.46 -9.78 -7.56
N THR A 91 0.76 -10.98 -7.06
CA THR A 91 2.03 -11.65 -7.29
C THR A 91 2.20 -11.73 -8.80
N PRO A 92 3.31 -11.25 -9.38
CA PRO A 92 3.59 -11.54 -10.77
C PRO A 92 3.68 -13.06 -10.89
N SER A 93 2.77 -13.66 -11.64
CA SER A 93 2.94 -15.02 -12.11
C SER A 93 4.18 -15.02 -13.01
N GLU A 94 5.29 -15.60 -12.52
CA GLU A 94 6.36 -16.02 -13.42
C GLU A 94 5.80 -17.12 -14.35
N SER A 95 5.88 -16.89 -15.65
CA SER A 95 5.78 -17.93 -16.70
C SER A 95 7.04 -17.91 -17.54
#